data_AF-A0A2I1DQJ8-F1
#
_entry.id   AF-A0A2I1DQJ8-F1
#
_cell.length_a   1.000
_cell.length_b   1.000
_cell.length_c   1.000
_cell.angle_alpha   90.00
_cell.angle_beta   90.00
_cell.angle_gamma   90.00
#
_symmetry.space_group_name_H-M   'P 1'
#
loop_
_entity.id
_entity.type
_entity.pdbx_description
1 polymer ?
#
loop_
_entity_poly.entity_id
_entity_poly.type
_entity_poly.pdbx_seq_one_letter_code
_entity_poly.pdbx_strand_id
1 'polypeptide(L)'
;MTRRPEKSSQIRFAWALVAVIVIYGLFAVILSVHVIDQQSSARTDLYAALETLDQLHQEAMASASSADVRSAITRAWQDHRAFAAGSSQQARLIADQLITRLNQEYPHPACGQKRPAFVAPEELPKQRACMVVVGIKNNQVRVTGYDTQGMAMDNFYEFLYAPTGRSD
;
A
#
# COMPACT_ATOMS: atom_id res chain seq x y z
N MET A 1 45.29 5.44 -42.76
CA MET A 1 44.97 6.88 -42.61
C MET A 1 43.55 7.03 -42.08
N THR A 2 43.39 7.38 -40.80
CA THR A 2 42.08 7.65 -40.19
C THR A 2 41.63 9.05 -40.62
N ARG A 3 40.59 9.12 -41.45
CA ARG A 3 40.00 10.39 -41.92
C ARG A 3 39.37 11.09 -40.70
N ARG A 4 39.86 12.29 -40.34
CA ARG A 4 39.25 13.08 -39.25
C ARG A 4 37.83 13.47 -39.67
N PRO A 5 36.81 13.26 -38.81
CA PRO A 5 35.45 13.66 -39.11
C PRO A 5 35.36 15.18 -39.23
N GLU A 6 34.58 15.64 -40.20
CA GLU A 6 34.35 17.05 -40.48
C GLU A 6 33.64 17.74 -39.31
N LYS A 7 34.01 18.98 -38.97
CA LYS A 7 33.47 19.71 -37.80
C LYS A 7 31.93 19.77 -37.79
N SER A 8 31.31 19.91 -38.97
CA SER A 8 29.85 19.90 -39.12
C SER A 8 29.23 18.56 -38.72
N SER A 9 29.87 17.44 -39.09
CA SER A 9 29.43 16.09 -38.69
C SER A 9 29.59 15.86 -37.19
N GLN A 10 30.65 16.40 -36.58
CA GLN A 10 30.85 16.31 -35.13
C GLN A 10 29.77 17.10 -34.36
N ILE A 11 29.40 18.30 -34.83
CA ILE A 11 28.36 19.12 -34.20
C ILE A 11 26.99 18.45 -34.33
N ARG A 12 26.64 17.90 -35.51
CA ARG A 12 25.38 17.17 -35.70
C ARG A 12 25.30 15.92 -34.80
N PHE A 13 26.40 15.18 -34.69
CA PHE A 13 26.47 14.04 -33.78
C PHE A 13 26.32 14.46 -32.32
N ALA A 14 26.98 15.54 -31.89
CA ALA A 14 26.85 16.07 -30.54
C ALA A 14 25.39 16.49 -30.23
N TRP A 15 24.71 17.18 -31.14
CA TRP A 15 23.30 17.55 -30.98
C TRP A 15 22.38 16.33 -30.94
N ALA A 16 22.62 15.32 -31.78
CA ALA A 16 21.87 14.07 -31.73
C ALA A 16 22.07 13.34 -30.39
N LEU A 17 23.31 13.30 -29.88
CA LEU A 17 23.62 12.70 -28.59
C LEU A 17 22.94 13.45 -27.44
N VAL A 18 22.98 14.79 -27.44
CA VAL A 18 22.29 15.61 -26.42
C VAL A 18 20.78 15.37 -26.49
N ALA A 19 20.18 15.33 -27.69
CA ALA A 19 18.76 15.05 -27.84
C ALA A 19 18.38 13.68 -27.26
N VAL A 20 19.18 12.64 -27.54
CA VAL A 20 18.97 11.30 -26.97
C VAL A 20 19.08 11.30 -25.45
N ILE A 21 20.09 11.97 -24.88
CA ILE A 21 20.26 12.10 -23.42
C ILE A 21 19.06 12.81 -22.79
N VAL A 22 18.60 13.91 -23.38
CA VAL A 22 17.46 14.67 -22.87
C VAL A 22 16.18 13.85 -22.93
N ILE A 23 15.91 13.20 -24.07
CA ILE A 23 14.73 12.36 -24.24
C ILE A 23 14.76 11.21 -23.23
N TYR A 24 15.88 10.50 -23.11
CA TYR A 24 16.02 9.41 -22.14
C TYR A 24 15.83 9.90 -20.70
N GLY A 25 16.44 11.03 -20.35
CA GLY A 25 16.30 11.64 -19.02
C GLY A 25 14.84 11.99 -18.71
N LEU A 26 14.11 12.59 -19.65
CA LEU A 26 12.69 12.89 -19.49
C LEU A 26 11.85 11.62 -19.31
N PHE A 27 12.09 10.58 -20.11
CA PHE A 27 11.41 9.29 -19.95
C PHE A 27 11.67 8.66 -18.58
N ALA A 28 12.91 8.69 -18.10
CA ALA A 28 13.25 8.17 -16.77
C ALA A 28 12.54 8.93 -15.65
N VAL A 29 12.46 10.26 -15.73
CA VAL A 29 11.72 11.09 -14.77
C VAL A 29 10.23 10.74 -14.78
N ILE A 30 9.60 10.68 -15.96
CA ILE A 30 8.17 10.35 -16.09
C ILE A 30 7.89 8.97 -15.50
N LEU A 31 8.71 7.97 -15.83
CA LEU A 31 8.55 6.62 -15.30
C LEU A 31 8.71 6.60 -13.77
N SER A 32 9.66 7.36 -13.25
CA SER A 32 9.89 7.45 -11.79
C SER A 32 8.68 8.05 -11.08
N VAL A 33 8.12 9.15 -11.60
CA VAL A 33 6.91 9.77 -11.06
C VAL A 33 5.74 8.78 -11.11
N HIS A 34 5.57 8.08 -12.23
CA HIS A 34 4.49 7.11 -12.39
C HIS A 34 4.58 5.96 -11.37
N VAL A 35 5.78 5.41 -11.13
CA VAL A 35 5.98 4.35 -10.15
C VAL A 35 5.76 4.85 -8.72
N ILE A 36 6.22 6.07 -8.40
CA ILE A 36 6.02 6.70 -7.09
C ILE A 36 4.52 6.90 -6.83
N ASP A 37 3.78 7.38 -7.80
CA ASP A 37 2.33 7.62 -7.68
C ASP A 37 1.55 6.31 -7.46
N GLN A 38 1.87 5.27 -8.23
CA GLN A 38 1.26 3.94 -8.06
C GLN A 38 1.57 3.34 -6.68
N GLN A 39 2.81 3.44 -6.22
CA GLN A 39 3.16 2.99 -4.87
C GLN A 39 2.48 3.83 -3.80
N SER A 40 2.37 5.15 -3.98
CA SER A 40 1.70 6.04 -3.03
C SER A 40 0.24 5.63 -2.80
N SER A 41 -0.47 5.27 -3.88
CA SER A 41 -1.86 4.80 -3.77
C SER A 41 -1.97 3.50 -2.95
N ALA A 42 -1.15 2.50 -3.24
CA ALA A 42 -1.15 1.23 -2.48
C ALA A 42 -0.79 1.43 -1.00
N ARG A 43 0.17 2.32 -0.72
CA ARG A 43 0.57 2.71 0.64
C ARG A 43 -0.56 3.44 1.38
N THR A 44 -1.30 4.30 0.68
CA THR A 44 -2.43 5.06 1.23
C THR A 44 -3.57 4.13 1.62
N ASP A 45 -3.92 3.17 0.75
CA ASP A 45 -4.97 2.19 1.04
C ASP A 45 -4.59 1.34 2.27
N LEU A 46 -3.34 0.86 2.35
CA LEU A 46 -2.85 0.13 3.53
C LEU A 46 -2.86 1.00 4.80
N TYR A 47 -2.39 2.25 4.70
CA TYR A 47 -2.38 3.18 5.82
C TYR A 47 -3.79 3.43 6.36
N ALA A 48 -4.78 3.66 5.50
CA ALA A 48 -6.18 3.85 5.91
C ALA A 48 -6.75 2.62 6.66
N ALA A 49 -6.42 1.41 6.19
CA ALA A 49 -6.81 0.20 6.89
C ALA A 49 -6.14 0.07 8.27
N LEU A 50 -4.85 0.38 8.36
CA LEU A 50 -4.09 0.34 9.62
C LEU A 50 -4.57 1.41 10.61
N GLU A 51 -4.88 2.60 10.14
CA GLU A 51 -5.45 3.68 10.94
C GLU A 51 -6.83 3.29 11.49
N THR A 52 -7.67 2.67 10.67
CA THR A 52 -8.98 2.17 11.14
C THR A 52 -8.82 1.07 12.20
N LEU A 53 -7.84 0.17 12.04
CA LEU A 53 -7.53 -0.81 13.10
C LEU A 53 -6.97 -0.17 14.37
N ASP A 54 -6.20 0.92 14.26
CA ASP A 54 -5.69 1.66 15.43
C ASP A 54 -6.83 2.32 16.19
N GLN A 55 -7.80 2.93 15.50
CA GLN A 55 -9.01 3.49 16.13
C GLN A 55 -9.78 2.43 16.92
N LEU A 56 -10.04 1.26 16.29
CA LEU A 56 -10.69 0.13 16.96
C LEU A 56 -9.88 -0.36 18.16
N HIS A 57 -8.55 -0.42 18.03
CA HIS A 57 -7.64 -0.78 19.12
C HIS A 57 -7.76 0.19 20.30
N GLN A 58 -7.74 1.50 20.04
CA GLN A 58 -7.87 2.53 21.09
C GLN A 58 -9.24 2.45 21.78
N GLU A 59 -10.32 2.26 21.03
CA GLU A 59 -11.68 2.08 21.58
C GLU A 59 -11.79 0.82 22.45
N ALA A 60 -11.20 -0.30 22.00
CA ALA A 60 -11.15 -1.53 22.79
C ALA A 60 -10.30 -1.36 24.06
N MET A 61 -9.18 -0.63 23.99
CA MET A 61 -8.34 -0.33 25.16
C MET A 61 -9.07 0.56 26.18
N ALA A 62 -9.84 1.54 25.73
CA ALA A 62 -10.63 2.42 26.57
C ALA A 62 -11.77 1.68 27.28
N SER A 63 -12.38 0.70 26.60
CA SER A 63 -13.50 -0.10 27.13
C SER A 63 -13.08 -1.36 27.88
N ALA A 64 -11.80 -1.75 27.84
CA ALA A 64 -11.31 -2.96 28.49
C ALA A 64 -11.46 -2.91 30.02
N SER A 65 -12.16 -3.89 30.58
CA SER A 65 -12.50 -3.96 32.01
C SER A 65 -11.42 -4.61 32.89
N SER A 66 -10.47 -5.35 32.31
CA SER A 66 -9.45 -6.09 33.06
C SER A 66 -8.04 -5.95 32.47
N ALA A 67 -7.03 -6.20 33.30
CA ALA A 67 -5.62 -6.17 32.89
C ALA A 67 -5.31 -7.25 31.84
N ASP A 68 -5.94 -8.43 31.95
CA ASP A 68 -5.75 -9.53 31.00
C ASP A 68 -6.28 -9.19 29.61
N VAL A 69 -7.46 -8.55 29.54
CA VAL A 69 -8.04 -8.07 28.27
C VAL A 69 -7.15 -7.01 27.64
N ARG A 70 -6.69 -6.03 28.43
CA ARG A 70 -5.72 -5.03 27.94
C ARG A 70 -4.43 -5.66 27.42
N SER A 71 -3.88 -6.64 28.14
CA SER A 71 -2.68 -7.36 27.70
C SER A 71 -2.89 -8.10 26.39
N ALA A 72 -4.06 -8.74 26.20
CA ALA A 72 -4.40 -9.42 24.95
C ALA A 72 -4.53 -8.45 23.77
N ILE A 73 -5.19 -7.30 23.98
CA ILE A 73 -5.34 -6.24 22.98
C ILE A 73 -3.96 -5.66 22.59
N THR A 74 -3.13 -5.32 23.57
CA THR A 74 -1.76 -4.81 23.33
C THR A 74 -0.90 -5.83 22.58
N ARG A 75 -0.96 -7.12 22.95
CA ARG A 75 -0.17 -8.17 22.29
C ARG A 75 -0.56 -8.36 20.83
N ALA A 76 -1.86 -8.30 20.51
CA ALA A 76 -2.32 -8.38 19.12
C ALA A 76 -1.80 -7.21 18.29
N TRP A 77 -1.83 -6.00 18.86
CA TRP A 77 -1.31 -4.80 18.21
C TRP A 77 0.19 -4.89 17.93
N GLN A 78 0.98 -5.44 18.87
CA GLN A 78 2.43 -5.60 18.75
C GLN A 78 2.89 -6.68 17.76
N ASP A 79 2.06 -7.68 17.45
CA ASP A 79 2.45 -8.76 16.54
C ASP A 79 2.39 -8.31 15.07
N HIS A 80 1.30 -7.64 14.65
CA HIS A 80 1.06 -7.27 13.23
C HIS A 80 0.18 -6.02 13.06
N ARG A 81 0.10 -5.13 14.06
CA ARG A 81 -0.95 -4.08 14.12
C ARG A 81 -2.36 -4.69 14.01
N ALA A 82 -2.54 -5.86 14.63
CA ALA A 82 -3.78 -6.61 14.55
C ALA A 82 -4.77 -6.14 15.62
N PHE A 83 -6.06 -6.14 15.28
CA PHE A 83 -7.13 -5.87 16.24
C PHE A 83 -7.58 -7.17 16.92
N ALA A 84 -7.63 -7.20 18.25
CA ALA A 84 -8.12 -8.35 19.02
C ALA A 84 -9.64 -8.24 19.26
N ALA A 85 -10.42 -9.05 18.56
CA ALA A 85 -11.85 -9.15 18.81
C ALA A 85 -12.14 -10.10 19.99
N GLY A 86 -13.33 -9.98 20.60
CA GLY A 86 -13.78 -10.86 21.68
C GLY A 86 -14.07 -12.29 21.23
N SER A 87 -14.31 -12.52 19.94
CA SER A 87 -14.52 -13.84 19.36
C SER A 87 -14.15 -13.89 17.88
N SER A 88 -14.02 -15.10 17.32
CA SER A 88 -13.80 -15.29 15.88
C SER A 88 -14.99 -14.82 15.03
N GLN A 89 -16.22 -14.99 15.52
CA GLN A 89 -17.42 -14.50 14.82
C GLN A 89 -17.44 -12.97 14.80
N GLN A 90 -17.09 -12.32 15.91
CA GLN A 90 -16.95 -10.86 15.95
C GLN A 90 -15.82 -10.38 15.03
N ALA A 91 -14.68 -11.08 14.99
CA ALA A 91 -13.58 -10.75 14.08
C ALA A 91 -14.02 -10.79 12.61
N ARG A 92 -14.83 -11.79 12.20
CA ARG A 92 -15.40 -11.86 10.85
C ARG A 92 -16.29 -10.67 10.54
N LEU A 93 -17.25 -10.37 11.42
CA LEU A 93 -18.15 -9.23 11.25
C LEU A 93 -17.37 -7.92 11.10
N ILE A 94 -16.34 -7.70 11.92
CA ILE A 94 -15.49 -6.52 11.84
C ILE A 94 -14.70 -6.50 10.54
N ALA A 95 -14.14 -7.63 10.10
CA ALA A 95 -13.42 -7.72 8.83
C ALA A 95 -14.34 -7.38 7.63
N ASP A 96 -15.54 -7.95 7.57
CA ASP A 96 -16.51 -7.71 6.49
C ASP A 96 -16.97 -6.24 6.47
N GLN A 97 -17.23 -5.66 7.65
CA GLN A 97 -17.57 -4.25 7.79
C GLN A 97 -16.41 -3.34 7.37
N LEU A 98 -15.17 -3.70 7.72
CA LEU A 98 -13.98 -2.95 7.37
C LEU A 98 -13.78 -2.94 5.85
N ILE A 99 -13.86 -4.11 5.20
CA ILE A 99 -13.80 -4.23 3.73
C ILE A 99 -14.87 -3.34 3.07
N THR A 100 -16.11 -3.45 3.54
CA THR A 100 -17.24 -2.71 2.97
C THR A 100 -17.04 -1.20 3.11
N ARG A 101 -16.72 -0.73 4.32
CA ARG A 101 -16.52 0.70 4.60
C ARG A 101 -15.35 1.27 3.82
N LEU A 102 -14.19 0.59 3.82
CA LEU A 102 -13.02 1.09 3.13
C LEU A 102 -13.22 1.13 1.60
N ASN A 103 -13.89 0.15 1.01
CA ASN A 103 -14.20 0.21 -0.43
C ASN A 103 -15.26 1.27 -0.79
N GLN A 104 -16.09 1.71 0.17
CA GLN A 104 -17.01 2.83 -0.04
C GLN A 104 -16.28 4.19 0.05
N GLU A 105 -15.35 4.31 1.00
CA GLU A 105 -14.56 5.53 1.22
C GLU A 105 -13.46 5.70 0.16
N TYR A 106 -12.89 4.59 -0.30
CA TYR A 106 -11.84 4.53 -1.32
C TYR A 106 -12.30 3.67 -2.52
N PRO A 107 -13.25 4.17 -3.33
CA PRO A 107 -13.86 3.40 -4.43
C PRO A 107 -12.92 3.21 -5.63
N HIS A 108 -11.84 3.99 -5.70
CA HIS A 108 -10.88 3.92 -6.79
C HIS A 108 -9.71 3.03 -6.41
N PRO A 109 -9.57 1.85 -7.03
CA PRO A 109 -8.50 0.94 -6.68
C PRO A 109 -7.14 1.44 -7.16
N ALA A 110 -6.11 1.18 -6.36
CA ALA A 110 -4.74 1.54 -6.69
C ALA A 110 -4.24 0.84 -7.96
N CYS A 111 -3.24 1.46 -8.60
CA CYS A 111 -2.49 0.88 -9.73
C CYS A 111 -3.33 0.52 -10.97
N GLY A 112 -4.46 1.21 -11.18
CA GLY A 112 -5.33 0.98 -12.34
C GLY A 112 -6.01 -0.39 -12.34
N GLN A 113 -6.10 -1.04 -11.18
CA GLN A 113 -6.83 -2.30 -11.04
C GLN A 113 -8.33 -2.08 -11.33
N LYS A 114 -9.03 -3.14 -11.71
CA LYS A 114 -10.50 -3.11 -11.87
C LYS A 114 -11.26 -3.64 -10.67
N ARG A 115 -10.55 -4.23 -9.72
CA ARG A 115 -11.10 -4.85 -8.52
C ARG A 115 -10.99 -3.89 -7.34
N PRO A 116 -11.85 -4.03 -6.31
CA PRO A 116 -11.73 -3.24 -5.09
C PRO A 116 -10.34 -3.40 -4.45
N ALA A 117 -9.84 -2.34 -3.81
CA ALA A 117 -8.53 -2.36 -3.16
C ALA A 117 -8.54 -3.26 -1.92
N PHE A 118 -9.64 -3.24 -1.16
CA PHE A 118 -9.79 -4.02 0.07
C PHE A 118 -10.57 -5.30 -0.22
N VAL A 119 -9.99 -6.45 0.10
CA VAL A 119 -10.59 -7.75 -0.22
C VAL A 119 -10.42 -8.76 0.91
N ALA A 120 -11.31 -9.74 0.96
CA ALA A 120 -11.16 -10.91 1.82
C ALA A 120 -10.05 -11.85 1.28
N PRO A 121 -9.43 -12.70 2.12
CA PRO A 121 -8.35 -13.60 1.69
C PRO A 121 -8.75 -14.55 0.55
N GLU A 122 -9.99 -15.01 0.53
CA GLU A 122 -10.56 -15.89 -0.49
C GLU A 122 -10.76 -15.20 -1.85
N GLU A 123 -10.85 -13.87 -1.87
CA GLU A 123 -11.00 -13.07 -3.09
C GLU A 123 -9.66 -12.59 -3.64
N LEU A 124 -8.56 -12.85 -2.91
CA LEU A 124 -7.21 -12.43 -3.29
C LEU A 124 -6.76 -13.15 -4.57
N PRO A 125 -6.59 -12.43 -5.70
CA PRO A 125 -6.05 -13.03 -6.91
C PRO A 125 -4.56 -13.40 -6.77
N LYS A 126 -4.07 -14.25 -7.68
CA LYS A 126 -2.63 -14.50 -7.82
C LYS A 126 -1.85 -13.21 -8.12
N GLN A 127 -2.44 -12.31 -8.90
CA GLN A 127 -1.92 -10.96 -9.15
C GLN A 127 -2.49 -10.00 -8.12
N ARG A 128 -1.89 -9.98 -6.94
CA ARG A 128 -2.34 -9.22 -5.76
C ARG A 128 -1.74 -7.82 -5.64
N ALA A 129 -1.10 -7.32 -6.69
CA ALA A 129 -0.43 -6.03 -6.65
C ALA A 129 -1.43 -4.91 -6.30
N CYS A 130 -1.03 -4.03 -5.38
CA CYS A 130 -1.81 -2.88 -4.92
C CYS A 130 -3.18 -3.22 -4.32
N MET A 131 -3.24 -4.34 -3.59
CA MET A 131 -4.44 -4.75 -2.85
C MET A 131 -4.12 -4.83 -1.37
N VAL A 132 -5.14 -4.63 -0.55
CA VAL A 132 -5.10 -4.81 0.90
C VAL A 132 -6.03 -5.97 1.26
N VAL A 133 -5.44 -7.02 1.81
CA VAL A 133 -6.19 -8.16 2.33
C VAL A 133 -6.59 -7.87 3.76
N VAL A 134 -7.88 -7.95 4.05
CA VAL A 134 -8.42 -7.90 5.41
C VAL A 134 -8.81 -9.33 5.79
N GLY A 135 -8.01 -9.95 6.65
CA GLY A 135 -8.17 -11.34 7.04
C GLY A 135 -8.38 -11.53 8.53
N ILE A 136 -8.72 -12.77 8.90
CA ILE A 136 -8.83 -13.20 10.29
C ILE A 136 -7.81 -14.28 10.62
N LYS A 137 -7.21 -14.19 11.81
CA LYS A 137 -6.42 -15.27 12.41
C LYS A 137 -6.89 -15.46 13.84
N ASN A 138 -7.52 -16.59 14.13
CA ASN A 138 -8.23 -16.84 15.38
C ASN A 138 -9.33 -15.79 15.63
N ASN A 139 -9.18 -14.96 16.66
CA ASN A 139 -10.05 -13.83 17.00
C ASN A 139 -9.42 -12.47 16.63
N GLN A 140 -8.38 -12.46 15.81
CA GLN A 140 -7.69 -11.22 15.42
C GLN A 140 -8.04 -10.84 13.99
N VAL A 141 -8.36 -9.57 13.77
CA VAL A 141 -8.46 -8.97 12.44
C VAL A 141 -7.08 -8.45 12.06
N ARG A 142 -6.60 -8.83 10.88
CA ARG A 142 -5.29 -8.49 10.35
C ARG A 142 -5.44 -7.89 8.97
N VAL A 143 -4.58 -6.94 8.65
CA VAL A 143 -4.47 -6.36 7.31
C VAL A 143 -3.11 -6.69 6.73
N THR A 144 -3.05 -6.88 5.42
CA THR A 144 -1.80 -7.04 4.69
C THR A 144 -1.93 -6.33 3.36
N GLY A 145 -1.19 -5.25 3.19
CA GLY A 145 -1.07 -4.57 1.90
C GLY A 145 -0.03 -5.26 1.02
N TYR A 146 -0.22 -5.15 -0.28
CA TYR A 146 0.70 -5.64 -1.29
C TYR A 146 1.13 -4.50 -2.20
N ASP A 147 2.44 -4.40 -2.48
CA ASP A 147 3.01 -3.34 -3.30
C ASP A 147 2.67 -3.52 -4.80
N THR A 148 3.25 -2.67 -5.66
CA THR A 148 3.10 -2.72 -7.12
C THR A 148 3.60 -4.01 -7.76
N GLN A 149 4.38 -4.81 -7.05
CA GLN A 149 4.91 -6.10 -7.48
C GLN A 149 4.14 -7.29 -6.86
N GLY A 150 3.19 -7.03 -5.97
CA GLY A 150 2.44 -8.06 -5.25
C GLY A 150 3.20 -8.67 -4.06
N MET A 151 4.21 -7.96 -3.56
CA MET A 151 4.97 -8.32 -2.36
C MET A 151 4.29 -7.74 -1.13
N ALA A 152 4.22 -8.52 -0.04
CA ALA A 152 3.60 -8.08 1.20
C ALA A 152 4.41 -6.92 1.80
N MET A 153 3.70 -5.88 2.22
CA MET A 153 4.25 -4.68 2.83
C MET A 153 4.34 -4.83 4.35
N ASP A 154 5.23 -4.06 4.99
CA ASP A 154 5.41 -4.06 6.44
C ASP A 154 4.44 -3.07 7.11
N ASN A 155 3.47 -3.60 7.84
CA ASN A 155 2.47 -2.80 8.56
C ASN A 155 3.07 -1.80 9.56
N PHE A 156 4.20 -2.13 10.21
CA PHE A 156 4.82 -1.21 11.16
C PHE A 156 5.47 -0.04 10.46
N TYR A 157 6.22 -0.32 9.40
CA TYR A 157 6.85 0.71 8.59
C TYR A 157 5.80 1.64 7.98
N GLU A 158 4.78 1.07 7.34
CA GLU A 158 3.76 1.85 6.63
C GLU A 158 2.89 2.68 7.58
N PHE A 159 2.63 2.21 8.80
CA PHE A 159 1.95 3.02 9.81
C PHE A 159 2.81 4.17 10.34
N LEU A 160 4.12 3.97 10.50
CA LEU A 160 5.03 5.01 11.00
C LEU A 160 5.35 6.08 9.96
N TYR A 161 5.35 5.70 8.68
CA TYR A 161 5.70 6.56 7.56
C TYR A 161 4.50 6.78 6.64
N ALA A 162 3.49 7.46 7.18
CA ALA A 162 2.27 7.81 6.46
C ALA A 162 2.60 8.45 5.09
N PRO A 163 1.91 8.04 4.01
CA PRO A 163 2.09 8.65 2.71
C PRO A 163 1.64 10.11 2.74
N THR A 164 2.28 10.97 1.95
CA THR A 164 2.04 12.43 1.92
C THR A 164 0.75 12.85 1.19
N GLY A 165 -0.29 12.02 1.27
CA GLY A 165 -1.56 12.20 0.57
C GLY A 165 -1.62 11.50 -0.79
N ARG A 166 -2.86 11.30 -1.25
CA ARG A 166 -3.17 10.78 -2.58
C ARG A 166 -3.07 11.93 -3.58
N SER A 167 -2.29 11.76 -4.64
CA SER A 167 -2.35 12.68 -5.78
C SER A 167 -3.69 12.43 -6.47
N ASP A 168 -4.65 13.34 -6.31
CA ASP A 168 -5.89 13.35 -7.08
C ASP A 168 -5.65 13.73 -8.55
#